data_AF-W4M130-F1
#
_entry.id   AF-W4M130-F1
#
_cell.length_a   1.000
_cell.length_b   1.000
_cell.length_c   1.000
_cell.angle_alpha   90.00
_cell.angle_beta   90.00
_cell.angle_gamma   90.00
#
_symmetry.space_group_name_H-M   'P 1'
#
loop_
_entity.id
_entity.type
_entity.pdbx_description
1 polymer ?
#
loop_
_entity_poly.entity_id
_entity_poly.type
_entity_poly.pdbx_seq_one_letter_code
_entity_poly.pdbx_strand_id
1 'polypeptide(L)'
;MTEPARALLPMLNADEVSEGVQRILQAATRGNYQDPNIMRVLANAPDLLSKLLDYSKFLLYDSEIEHRLIELLRIKLAHLNACHF
;
A
#
# COMPACT_ATOMS: atom_id res chain seq x y z
N MET A 1 -12.10 23.66 -5.48
CA MET A 1 -10.84 23.02 -5.92
C MET A 1 -9.96 22.89 -4.70
N THR A 2 -9.96 21.72 -4.07
CA THR A 2 -9.11 21.41 -2.91
C THR A 2 -7.72 21.05 -3.44
N GLU A 3 -6.66 21.65 -2.89
CA GLU A 3 -5.29 21.24 -3.23
C GLU A 3 -5.10 19.74 -3.00
N PRO A 4 -4.33 19.04 -3.86
CA PRO A 4 -4.03 17.63 -3.62
C PRO A 4 -3.26 17.51 -2.29
N ALA A 5 -3.76 16.68 -1.38
CA ALA A 5 -3.13 16.42 -0.10
C ALA A 5 -1.66 15.99 -0.34
N ARG A 6 -0.73 16.82 0.11
CA ARG A 6 0.70 16.52 -0.01
C ARG A 6 1.03 15.48 1.07
N ALA A 7 1.52 14.31 0.66
CA ALA A 7 2.03 13.33 1.61
C ALA A 7 3.11 13.99 2.49
N LEU A 8 3.01 13.78 3.81
CA LEU A 8 3.99 14.30 4.78
C LEU A 8 5.40 13.72 4.53
N LEU A 9 5.45 12.52 3.97
CA LEU A 9 6.67 11.84 3.53
C LEU A 9 6.79 11.89 2.00
N PRO A 10 8.01 11.98 1.46
CA PRO A 10 8.22 12.00 0.01
C PRO A 10 7.78 10.68 -0.62
N MET A 11 7.14 10.76 -1.79
CA MET A 11 6.79 9.58 -2.58
C MET A 11 7.95 9.21 -3.50
N LEU A 12 8.71 8.18 -3.15
CA LEU A 12 9.88 7.76 -3.92
C LEU A 12 9.47 7.00 -5.18
N ASN A 13 10.20 7.20 -6.26
CA ASN A 13 10.13 6.40 -7.48
C ASN A 13 11.10 5.21 -7.40
N ALA A 14 10.94 4.28 -8.33
CA ALA A 14 11.70 3.03 -8.36
C ALA A 14 13.21 3.24 -8.61
N ASP A 15 13.60 4.34 -9.24
CA ASP A 15 14.97 4.75 -9.50
C ASP A 15 15.62 5.53 -8.35
N GLU A 16 14.85 5.90 -7.32
CA GLU A 16 15.30 6.67 -6.16
C GLU A 16 15.59 5.79 -4.92
N VAL A 17 15.48 4.47 -5.07
CA VAL A 17 15.55 3.49 -3.96
C VAL A 17 16.58 2.41 -4.24
N SER A 18 16.96 1.64 -3.21
CA SER A 18 17.85 0.50 -3.37
C SER A 18 17.25 -0.59 -4.28
N GLU A 19 18.09 -1.40 -4.92
CA GLU A 19 17.64 -2.46 -5.83
C GLU A 19 16.61 -3.41 -5.21
N GLY A 20 16.74 -3.72 -3.92
CA GLY A 20 15.79 -4.58 -3.21
C GLY A 20 14.39 -3.97 -3.17
N VAL A 21 14.27 -2.69 -2.80
CA VAL A 21 13.01 -1.96 -2.75
C VAL A 21 12.46 -1.71 -4.15
N GLN A 22 13.35 -1.45 -5.12
CA GLN A 22 12.97 -1.29 -6.52
C GLN A 22 12.24 -2.54 -7.05
N ARG A 23 12.75 -3.74 -6.76
CA ARG A 23 12.10 -5.01 -7.16
C ARG A 23 10.74 -5.17 -6.49
N ILE A 24 10.61 -4.76 -5.22
CA ILE A 24 9.33 -4.77 -4.50
C ILE A 24 8.30 -3.86 -5.17
N LEU A 25 8.66 -2.62 -5.47
CA LEU A 25 7.78 -1.66 -6.14
C LEU A 25 7.34 -2.15 -7.53
N GLN A 26 8.28 -2.74 -8.29
CA GLN A 26 7.99 -3.31 -9.61
C GLN A 26 7.05 -4.52 -9.51
N ALA A 27 7.24 -5.41 -8.54
CA ALA A 27 6.38 -6.58 -8.33
C ALA A 27 4.94 -6.17 -7.96
N ALA A 28 4.80 -5.20 -7.04
CA ALA A 28 3.50 -4.67 -6.65
C ALA A 28 2.74 -4.02 -7.83
N THR A 29 3.46 -3.27 -8.66
CA THR A 29 2.88 -2.63 -9.87
C THR A 29 2.35 -3.67 -10.86
N ARG A 30 3.00 -4.83 -10.99
CA ARG A 30 2.57 -5.92 -11.89
C ARG A 30 1.45 -6.78 -11.29
N GLY A 31 1.35 -6.82 -9.96
CA GLY A 31 0.42 -7.69 -9.23
C GLY A 31 -0.99 -7.12 -9.01
N ASN A 32 -1.37 -6.04 -9.69
CA ASN A 32 -2.61 -5.28 -9.42
C ASN A 32 -2.71 -4.77 -7.97
N TYR A 33 -1.58 -4.49 -7.30
CA TYR A 33 -1.63 -3.88 -5.99
C TYR A 33 -2.22 -2.46 -6.13
N GLN A 34 -3.37 -2.24 -5.51
CA GLN A 34 -4.23 -1.09 -5.84
C GLN A 34 -3.76 0.23 -5.23
N ASP A 35 -2.80 0.20 -4.30
CA ASP A 35 -2.29 1.39 -3.62
C ASP A 35 -0.82 1.69 -3.99
N PRO A 36 -0.53 2.22 -5.19
CA PRO A 36 0.84 2.56 -5.57
C PRO A 36 1.42 3.69 -4.71
N ASN A 37 0.58 4.58 -4.17
CA ASN A 37 1.04 5.70 -3.35
C ASN A 37 1.54 5.25 -1.96
N ILE A 38 0.87 4.28 -1.30
CA ILE A 38 1.34 3.78 0.00
C ILE A 38 2.70 3.09 -0.12
N MET A 39 2.90 2.35 -1.22
CA MET A 39 4.16 1.68 -1.52
C MET A 39 5.30 2.67 -1.71
N ARG A 40 5.06 3.77 -2.44
CA ARG A 40 6.05 4.84 -2.67
C ARG A 40 6.37 5.65 -1.43
N VAL A 41 5.39 5.85 -0.54
CA VAL A 41 5.61 6.48 0.77
C VAL A 41 6.43 5.56 1.67
N LEU A 42 6.06 4.29 1.77
CA LEU A 42 6.73 3.31 2.62
C LEU A 42 8.09 2.86 2.08
N ALA A 43 8.44 3.20 0.85
CA ALA A 43 9.80 3.03 0.34
C ALA A 43 10.86 3.79 1.16
N ASN A 44 10.45 4.85 1.90
CA ASN A 44 11.30 5.52 2.90
C ASN A 44 11.61 4.64 4.13
N ALA A 45 10.87 3.55 4.33
CA ALA A 45 11.02 2.59 5.43
C ALA A 45 10.95 1.14 4.89
N PRO A 46 12.01 0.64 4.22
CA PRO A 46 12.01 -0.64 3.51
C PRO A 46 11.57 -1.85 4.34
N ASP A 47 11.98 -1.92 5.60
CA ASP A 47 11.61 -3.03 6.49
C ASP A 47 10.11 -3.03 6.78
N LEU A 48 9.52 -1.85 7.00
CA LEU A 48 8.08 -1.70 7.21
C LEU A 48 7.30 -2.06 5.94
N LEU A 49 7.78 -1.63 4.77
CA LEU A 49 7.20 -1.98 3.49
C LEU A 49 7.16 -3.50 3.29
N SER A 50 8.27 -4.19 3.57
CA SER A 50 8.33 -5.66 3.49
C SER A 50 7.32 -6.32 4.42
N LYS A 51 7.22 -5.86 5.67
CA LYS A 51 6.28 -6.42 6.65
C LYS A 51 4.82 -6.15 6.30
N LEU A 52 4.51 -4.98 5.74
CA LEU A 52 3.16 -4.68 5.27
C LEU A 52 2.75 -5.63 4.15
N LEU A 53 3.64 -5.94 3.22
CA LEU A 53 3.35 -6.86 2.13
C LEU A 53 3.07 -8.28 2.64
N ASP A 54 3.90 -8.78 3.55
CA ASP A 54 3.69 -10.08 4.20
C ASP A 54 2.31 -10.13 4.88
N TYR A 55 1.95 -9.08 5.63
CA TYR A 55 0.65 -8.97 6.28
C TYR A 55 -0.51 -8.90 5.29
N SER A 56 -0.37 -8.10 4.23
CA SER A 56 -1.42 -7.95 3.22
C SER A 56 -1.66 -9.25 2.46
N LYS A 57 -0.60 -10.04 2.23
CA LYS A 57 -0.72 -11.33 1.56
C LYS A 57 -1.57 -12.29 2.39
N PHE A 58 -1.26 -12.36 3.69
CA PHE A 58 -2.02 -13.16 4.63
C PHE A 58 -3.50 -12.75 4.65
N LEU A 59 -3.78 -11.45 4.76
CA LEU A 59 -5.15 -10.95 4.88
C LEU A 59 -5.97 -11.10 3.60
N LEU A 60 -5.36 -10.89 2.42
CA LEU A 60 -6.09 -10.81 1.15
C LEU A 60 -6.12 -12.12 0.36
N TYR A 61 -5.13 -13.00 0.53
CA TYR A 61 -5.00 -14.22 -0.27
C TYR A 61 -5.04 -15.51 0.55
N ASP A 62 -4.59 -15.50 1.80
CA ASP A 62 -4.52 -16.70 2.66
C ASP A 62 -5.68 -16.78 3.69
N SER A 63 -6.69 -15.92 3.55
CA SER A 63 -7.85 -15.86 4.43
C SER A 63 -9.03 -16.67 3.90
N GLU A 64 -9.77 -17.35 4.78
CA GLU A 64 -11.04 -18.02 4.44
C GLU A 64 -12.22 -17.05 4.19
N ILE A 65 -12.02 -15.77 4.49
CA ILE A 65 -13.02 -14.71 4.30
C ILE A 65 -13.08 -14.33 2.83
N GLU A 66 -14.30 -14.19 2.29
CA GLU A 66 -14.53 -13.70 0.94
C GLU A 66 -13.83 -12.35 0.71
N HIS A 67 -13.02 -12.26 -0.35
CA HIS A 67 -12.28 -11.05 -0.70
C HIS A 67 -13.15 -9.79 -0.73
N ARG A 68 -14.37 -9.88 -1.27
CA ARG A 68 -15.31 -8.75 -1.31
C ARG A 68 -15.72 -8.27 0.08
N LEU A 69 -15.89 -9.18 1.03
CA LEU A 69 -16.22 -8.83 2.40
C LEU A 69 -15.06 -8.10 3.08
N ILE A 70 -13.83 -8.54 2.83
CA ILE A 70 -12.62 -7.84 3.32
C ILE A 70 -12.57 -6.40 2.79
N GLU A 71 -12.82 -6.20 1.49
CA GLU A 71 -12.84 -4.87 0.90
C GLU A 71 -13.93 -3.96 1.49
N LEU A 72 -15.13 -4.50 1.75
CA LEU A 72 -16.19 -3.74 2.42
C LEU A 72 -15.80 -3.36 3.86
N LEU A 73 -15.13 -4.25 4.59
CA LEU A 73 -14.60 -3.95 5.92
C LEU A 73 -13.53 -2.86 5.86
N ARG A 74 -12.60 -2.91 4.89
CA ARG A 74 -11.59 -1.87 4.66
C ARG A 74 -12.24 -0.51 4.41
N ILE A 75 -13.21 -0.43 3.51
CA ILE A 75 -13.94 0.81 3.20
C ILE A 75 -14.66 1.35 4.45
N LYS A 76 -15.35 0.47 5.19
CA LYS A 76 -16.08 0.89 6.40
C LYS A 76 -15.13 1.41 7.47
N LEU A 77 -14.00 0.74 7.70
CA LEU A 77 -12.98 1.16 8.65
C LEU A 77 -12.32 2.48 8.23
N ALA A 78 -11.96 2.63 6.95
CA ALA A 78 -11.41 3.87 6.42
C ALA A 78 -12.38 5.04 6.64
N HIS A 79 -13.67 4.85 6.33
CA HIS A 79 -14.70 5.86 6.56
C HIS A 79 -14.85 6.23 8.05
N LEU A 80 -14.90 5.23 8.94
CA LEU A 80 -15.00 5.47 10.39
C LEU A 80 -13.81 6.23 10.96
N ASN A 81 -12.64 6.08 10.35
CA ASN A 81 -11.40 6.76 10.77
C ASN A 81 -11.12 8.05 9.98
N ALA A 82 -12.06 8.52 9.14
CA ALA A 82 -11.85 9.64 8.23
C ALA A 82 -10.55 9.51 7.41
N CYS A 83 -10.21 8.28 7.01
CA CYS A 83 -9.08 8.01 6.13
C CYS A 83 -9.53 8.27 4.69
N HIS A 84 -8.98 9.32 4.08
CA HIS A 84 -9.35 9.82 2.76
C HIS A 84 -8.42 9.37 1.63
N PHE A 85 -7.47 8.49 1.94
CA PHE A 85 -6.47 8.01 1.00
C PHE A 85 -7.10 7.21 -0.14
#